data_AF-A0A8D2IUU5-F1
#
_entry.id   AF-A0A8D2IUU5-F1
#
_cell.length_a   1.000
_cell.length_b   1.000
_cell.length_c   1.000
_cell.angle_alpha   90.00
_cell.angle_beta   90.00
_cell.angle_gamma   90.00
#
_symmetry.space_group_name_H-M   'P 1'
#
loop_
_entity.id
_entity.type
_entity.pdbx_description
1 polymer ?
#
loop_
_entity_poly.entity_id
_entity_poly.type
_entity_poly.pdbx_seq_one_letter_code
_entity_poly.pdbx_strand_id
1 'polypeptide(L)'
;MSRAFAASLHCRLPALLFLFQGALLVVFVLFVTFDEHMDAVAQPAPSGPASNLLHATFSLFRDVQLMLLAGLGLLLAFMKGYGLSAVAFNFLLISVCTQWTLVVQGFTYHCHDGRIHLGLHNILTAEFAAVTVLISAGAILGRTSPVQLLPMGLCEIPLDMAVDVGGTLTLHVFACYFGLGTTIALHWPALQLGHPKETPPYSSDLLSLVGTTFLWAFWPGFVAVLIQPGHAHASALPSFAASSLLEKKGKLHAGHLQNVALAGGAAIGAVADMAVTPSGAFSQCGVVTNVAPTTFMATSRLPPVGEDLGRSASQQALYQAAVLVACVLVSLAGSILPGLILKLPCLAHK
;
A
#
# COMPACT_ATOMS: atom_id res chain seq x y z
N MET A 1 -41.58 -7.58 0.10
CA MET A 1 -40.51 -7.08 0.99
C MET A 1 -39.89 -8.27 1.72
N SER A 2 -38.89 -8.91 1.13
CA SER A 2 -38.21 -10.02 1.79
C SER A 2 -37.22 -9.47 2.83
N ARG A 3 -37.35 -9.95 4.07
CA ARG A 3 -36.34 -9.81 5.12
C ARG A 3 -35.09 -10.57 4.66
N ALA A 4 -34.27 -9.97 3.80
CA ALA A 4 -32.91 -10.43 3.62
C ALA A 4 -32.21 -10.20 4.97
N PHE A 5 -31.83 -11.30 5.62
CA PHE A 5 -31.07 -11.33 6.86
C PHE A 5 -30.02 -10.21 6.87
N ALA A 6 -30.27 -9.12 7.61
CA ALA A 6 -29.20 -8.29 8.11
C ALA A 6 -28.49 -9.15 9.17
N ALA A 7 -27.68 -10.12 8.72
CA ALA A 7 -26.94 -10.97 9.62
C ALA A 7 -26.05 -10.04 10.48
N SER A 8 -26.25 -10.02 11.78
CA SER A 8 -25.51 -9.08 12.62
C SER A 8 -24.00 -9.27 12.43
N LEU A 9 -23.25 -8.17 12.31
CA LEU A 9 -21.79 -8.20 12.31
C LEU A 9 -21.23 -8.89 13.58
N HIS A 10 -22.03 -8.97 14.64
CA HIS A 10 -21.68 -9.55 15.93
C HIS A 10 -21.26 -11.03 15.84
N CYS A 11 -21.71 -11.77 14.83
CA CYS A 11 -21.33 -13.18 14.67
C CYS A 11 -20.39 -13.39 13.49
N ARG A 12 -20.64 -12.69 12.37
CA ARG A 12 -19.88 -12.89 11.12
C ARG A 12 -18.42 -12.45 11.24
N LEU A 13 -18.19 -11.24 11.74
CA LEU A 13 -16.82 -10.71 11.83
C LEU A 13 -15.98 -11.51 12.82
N PRO A 14 -16.41 -11.78 14.07
CA PRO A 14 -15.63 -12.61 14.98
C PRO A 14 -15.39 -14.02 14.44
N ALA A 15 -16.41 -14.66 13.84
CA ALA A 15 -16.23 -15.99 13.27
C ALA A 15 -15.16 -16.01 12.16
N LEU A 16 -15.21 -15.06 11.23
CA LEU A 16 -14.19 -14.95 10.18
C LEU A 16 -12.78 -14.72 10.75
N LEU A 17 -12.65 -13.82 11.72
CA LEU A 17 -11.35 -13.52 12.34
C LEU A 17 -10.80 -14.70 13.15
N PHE A 18 -11.63 -15.38 13.94
CA PHE A 18 -11.17 -16.56 14.70
C PHE A 18 -10.85 -17.75 13.80
N LEU A 19 -11.63 -17.99 12.75
CA LEU A 19 -11.33 -19.03 11.77
C LEU A 19 -10.03 -18.73 11.04
N PHE A 20 -9.84 -17.49 10.59
CA PHE A 20 -8.61 -17.05 9.93
C PHE A 20 -7.40 -17.17 10.87
N GLN A 21 -7.49 -16.64 12.10
CA GLN A 21 -6.41 -16.72 13.07
C GLN A 21 -6.09 -18.16 13.47
N GLY A 22 -7.11 -19.01 13.64
CA GLY A 22 -6.92 -20.44 13.93
C GLY A 22 -6.22 -21.17 12.79
N ALA A 23 -6.62 -20.93 11.55
CA ALA A 23 -5.98 -21.51 10.37
C ALA A 23 -4.52 -21.06 10.24
N LEU A 24 -4.24 -19.76 10.43
CA LEU A 24 -2.88 -19.25 10.42
C LEU A 24 -2.03 -19.84 11.54
N LEU A 25 -2.57 -19.95 12.75
CA LEU A 25 -1.84 -20.54 13.88
C LEU A 25 -1.39 -21.97 13.57
N VAL A 26 -2.27 -22.77 12.95
CA VAL A 26 -1.94 -24.13 12.51
C VAL A 26 -0.81 -24.09 11.48
N VAL A 27 -0.87 -23.19 10.49
CA VAL A 27 0.19 -23.05 9.49
C VAL A 27 1.51 -22.64 10.14
N PHE A 28 1.50 -21.66 11.05
CA PHE A 28 2.70 -21.17 11.73
C PHE A 28 3.35 -22.27 12.58
N VAL A 29 2.56 -23.03 13.34
CA VAL A 29 3.08 -24.12 14.17
C VAL A 29 3.68 -25.25 13.32
N LEU A 30 3.08 -25.56 12.17
CA LEU A 30 3.52 -26.68 11.33
C LEU A 30 4.68 -26.31 10.40
N PHE A 31 4.71 -25.09 9.88
CA PHE A 31 5.57 -24.72 8.76
C PHE A 31 6.52 -23.56 9.05
N VAL A 32 6.31 -22.72 10.07
CA VAL A 32 7.10 -21.49 10.26
C VAL A 32 8.14 -21.66 11.36
N THR A 33 9.39 -21.26 11.09
CA THR A 33 10.49 -21.21 12.04
C THR A 33 11.18 -19.85 11.96
N PHE A 34 11.82 -19.39 13.04
CA PHE A 34 12.64 -18.18 12.97
C PHE A 34 13.91 -18.43 12.17
N ASP A 35 14.37 -17.41 11.45
CA ASP A 35 15.71 -17.42 10.86
C ASP A 35 16.80 -17.37 11.94
N GLU A 36 18.00 -17.87 11.64
CA GLU A 36 19.15 -17.97 12.55
C GLU A 36 19.56 -16.62 13.16
N HIS A 37 19.27 -15.52 12.45
CA HIS A 37 19.55 -14.14 12.88
C HIS A 37 18.52 -13.58 13.88
N MET A 38 17.35 -14.22 13.99
CA MET A 38 16.24 -13.80 14.86
C MET A 38 15.97 -14.79 15.99
N ASP A 39 16.54 -16.00 15.94
CA ASP A 39 16.38 -17.00 16.98
C ASP A 39 17.19 -16.63 18.25
N ALA A 40 16.47 -16.24 19.30
CA ALA A 40 17.03 -15.89 20.60
C ALA A 40 17.79 -17.05 21.26
N VAL A 41 17.54 -18.30 20.86
CA VAL A 41 18.23 -19.49 21.37
C VAL A 41 19.59 -19.68 20.67
N ALA A 42 19.75 -19.18 19.44
CA ALA A 42 20.95 -19.36 18.62
C ALA A 42 22.01 -18.25 18.79
N GLN A 43 21.69 -17.14 19.47
CA GLN A 43 22.54 -15.94 19.49
C GLN A 43 23.35 -15.77 20.79
N PRO A 44 24.71 -15.79 20.75
CA PRO A 44 25.54 -15.15 21.76
C PRO A 44 25.36 -13.62 21.74
N ALA A 45 25.76 -12.92 22.80
CA ALA A 45 25.60 -11.46 22.92
C ALA A 45 26.08 -10.72 21.64
N PRO A 46 25.27 -9.80 21.07
CA PRO A 46 25.54 -9.24 19.76
C PRO A 46 26.74 -8.28 19.80
N SER A 47 27.82 -8.63 19.08
CA SER A 47 28.93 -7.73 18.80
C SER A 47 29.38 -7.88 17.34
N GLY A 48 29.18 -6.86 16.50
CA GLY A 48 29.73 -6.83 15.14
C GLY A 48 28.85 -6.14 14.08
N PRO A 49 29.16 -6.31 12.78
CA PRO A 49 28.41 -5.70 11.68
C PRO A 49 26.96 -6.22 11.55
N ALA A 50 26.71 -7.49 11.90
CA ALA A 50 25.39 -8.11 11.81
C ALA A 50 24.36 -7.50 12.78
N SER A 51 24.79 -7.11 13.99
CA SER A 51 23.92 -6.39 14.93
C SER A 51 23.55 -5.00 14.42
N ASN A 52 24.48 -4.32 13.73
CA ASN A 52 24.21 -3.02 13.13
C ASN A 52 23.19 -3.13 11.99
N LEU A 53 23.23 -4.20 11.20
CA LEU A 53 22.24 -4.45 10.14
C LEU A 53 20.85 -4.72 10.71
N LEU A 54 20.74 -5.60 11.72
CA LEU A 54 19.46 -5.88 12.39
C LEU A 54 18.85 -4.60 12.97
N HIS A 55 19.66 -3.78 13.65
CA HIS A 55 19.20 -2.48 14.19
C HIS A 55 18.74 -1.52 13.09
N ALA A 56 19.46 -1.45 11.97
CA ALA A 56 19.06 -0.63 10.83
C ALA A 56 17.73 -1.09 10.23
N THR A 57 17.58 -2.39 9.95
CA THR A 57 16.34 -2.98 9.43
C THR A 57 15.17 -2.81 10.40
N PHE A 58 15.42 -2.92 11.71
CA PHE A 58 14.39 -2.68 12.73
C PHE A 58 13.94 -1.22 12.82
N SER A 59 14.86 -0.28 12.58
CA SER A 59 14.49 1.13 12.46
C SER A 59 13.55 1.35 11.26
N LEU A 60 13.90 0.79 10.10
CA LEU A 60 13.07 0.92 8.89
C LEU A 60 11.70 0.25 9.07
N PHE A 61 11.65 -0.92 9.71
CA PHE A 61 10.39 -1.59 10.09
C PHE A 61 9.48 -0.68 10.94
N ARG A 62 10.06 0.02 11.92
CA ARG A 62 9.29 0.95 12.75
C ARG A 62 8.75 2.12 11.95
N ASP A 63 9.56 2.67 11.04
CA ASP A 63 9.16 3.79 10.18
C ASP A 63 7.99 3.39 9.28
N VAL A 64 8.08 2.20 8.65
CA VAL A 64 6.99 1.63 7.84
C VAL A 64 5.74 1.43 8.69
N GLN A 65 5.84 0.80 9.86
CA GLN A 65 4.70 0.63 10.79
C GLN A 65 4.03 1.96 11.17
N LEU A 66 4.80 3.03 11.42
CA LEU A 66 4.26 4.36 11.69
C LEU A 66 3.53 4.93 10.47
N MET A 67 4.05 4.72 9.26
CA MET A 67 3.36 5.10 8.02
C MET A 67 2.04 4.37 7.85
N LEU A 68 1.99 3.06 8.10
CA LEU A 68 0.77 2.26 7.92
C LEU A 68 -0.29 2.59 8.98
N LEU A 69 0.09 2.60 10.26
CA LEU A 69 -0.84 2.76 11.38
C LEU A 69 -1.28 4.21 11.58
N ALA A 70 -0.31 5.12 11.73
CA ALA A 70 -0.58 6.53 12.00
C ALA A 70 -0.74 7.32 10.69
N GLY A 71 0.14 7.11 9.72
CA GLY A 71 0.12 7.83 8.45
C GLY A 71 -1.18 7.58 7.66
N LEU A 72 -1.33 6.38 7.10
CA LEU A 72 -2.45 6.01 6.25
C LEU A 72 -3.77 5.94 7.04
N GLY A 73 -3.73 5.39 8.27
CA GLY A 73 -4.90 5.34 9.14
C GLY A 73 -5.53 6.71 9.39
N LEU A 74 -4.72 7.72 9.73
CA LEU A 74 -5.22 9.08 9.96
C LEU A 74 -5.53 9.82 8.66
N LEU A 75 -4.74 9.63 7.59
CA LEU A 75 -5.01 10.20 6.27
C LEU A 75 -6.43 9.87 5.80
N LEU A 76 -6.85 8.60 5.94
CA LEU A 76 -8.16 8.10 5.54
C LEU A 76 -9.31 8.57 6.46
N ALA A 77 -9.00 9.23 7.59
CA ALA A 77 -9.98 9.68 8.57
C ALA A 77 -10.64 11.04 8.25
N PHE A 78 -10.49 11.53 7.01
CA PHE A 78 -11.04 12.83 6.59
C PHE A 78 -12.59 12.86 6.54
N MET A 79 -13.26 11.72 6.31
CA MET A 79 -14.71 11.70 6.11
C MET A 79 -15.53 11.87 7.40
N LYS A 80 -16.57 12.71 7.34
CA LYS A 80 -17.48 12.98 8.46
C LYS A 80 -18.17 11.71 8.97
N GLY A 81 -17.88 11.34 10.21
CA GLY A 81 -18.53 10.21 10.89
C GLY A 81 -18.03 8.84 10.43
N TYR A 82 -16.95 8.78 9.65
CA TYR A 82 -16.29 7.53 9.27
C TYR A 82 -14.86 7.43 9.79
N GLY A 83 -14.28 8.49 10.38
CA GLY A 83 -12.89 8.51 10.83
C GLY A 83 -12.47 7.36 11.76
N LEU A 84 -13.33 6.98 12.72
CA LEU A 84 -13.04 5.82 13.59
C LEU A 84 -13.00 4.51 12.79
N SER A 85 -13.96 4.30 11.88
CA SER A 85 -14.00 3.14 11.00
C SER A 85 -12.79 3.12 10.07
N ALA A 86 -12.38 4.26 9.52
CA ALA A 86 -11.19 4.36 8.67
C ALA A 86 -9.93 3.86 9.41
N VAL A 87 -9.66 4.39 10.60
CA VAL A 87 -8.50 3.98 11.41
C VAL A 87 -8.60 2.51 11.84
N ALA A 88 -9.77 2.07 12.31
CA ALA A 88 -9.96 0.71 12.80
C ALA A 88 -9.89 -0.34 11.67
N PHE A 89 -10.47 -0.07 10.50
CA PHE A 89 -10.43 -0.98 9.36
C PHE A 89 -9.05 -1.01 8.71
N ASN A 90 -8.34 0.13 8.69
CA ASN A 90 -6.94 0.19 8.30
C ASN A 90 -6.09 -0.72 9.20
N PHE A 91 -6.23 -0.60 10.52
CA PHE A 91 -5.50 -1.46 11.46
C PHE A 91 -5.86 -2.95 11.33
N LEU A 92 -7.15 -3.25 11.14
CA LEU A 92 -7.61 -4.62 10.89
C LEU A 92 -6.99 -5.20 9.62
N LEU A 93 -7.02 -4.43 8.51
CA LEU A 93 -6.47 -4.85 7.24
C LEU A 93 -4.97 -5.08 7.32
N ILE A 94 -4.20 -4.17 7.93
CA ILE A 94 -2.76 -4.37 8.18
C ILE A 94 -2.54 -5.69 8.90
N SER A 95 -3.24 -5.91 10.01
CA SER A 95 -3.06 -7.10 10.86
C SER A 95 -3.35 -8.43 10.12
N VAL A 96 -4.41 -8.45 9.30
CA VAL A 96 -4.80 -9.66 8.54
C VAL A 96 -3.92 -9.85 7.32
N CYS A 97 -3.68 -8.79 6.56
CA CYS A 97 -2.95 -8.83 5.29
C CYS A 97 -1.48 -9.16 5.52
N THR A 98 -0.83 -8.58 6.54
CA THR A 98 0.56 -8.93 6.88
C THR A 98 0.70 -10.42 7.19
N GLN A 99 -0.18 -10.99 8.01
CA GLN A 99 -0.12 -12.42 8.32
C GLN A 99 -0.44 -13.30 7.11
N TRP A 100 -1.40 -12.91 6.28
CA TRP A 100 -1.72 -13.63 5.05
C TRP A 100 -0.54 -13.61 4.08
N THR A 101 0.09 -12.46 3.87
CA THR A 101 1.25 -12.33 3.00
C THR A 101 2.42 -13.16 3.51
N LEU A 102 2.70 -13.19 4.83
CA LEU A 102 3.74 -14.05 5.40
C LEU A 102 3.57 -15.52 5.00
N VAL A 103 2.33 -16.02 4.97
CA VAL A 103 2.04 -17.39 4.52
C VAL A 103 2.20 -17.52 3.02
N VAL A 104 1.58 -16.64 2.23
CA VAL A 104 1.62 -16.69 0.76
C VAL A 104 3.06 -16.59 0.26
N GLN A 105 3.78 -15.54 0.65
CA GLN A 105 5.19 -15.33 0.28
C GLN A 105 6.11 -16.40 0.87
N GLY A 106 5.75 -16.93 2.04
CA GLY A 106 6.50 -17.98 2.73
C GLY A 106 6.51 -19.25 1.89
N PHE A 107 5.34 -19.69 1.43
CA PHE A 107 5.22 -20.87 0.58
C PHE A 107 5.76 -20.66 -0.84
N THR A 108 5.68 -19.45 -1.41
CA THR A 108 6.13 -19.20 -2.78
C THR A 108 7.63 -18.96 -2.92
N TYR A 109 8.25 -18.29 -1.96
CA TYR A 109 9.64 -17.79 -2.11
C TYR A 109 10.59 -18.22 -0.99
N HIS A 110 10.10 -18.54 0.20
CA HIS A 110 10.93 -18.74 1.40
C HIS A 110 10.76 -20.11 2.05
N CYS A 111 10.19 -21.07 1.31
CA CYS A 111 10.00 -22.43 1.76
C CYS A 111 11.22 -23.27 1.38
N HIS A 112 12.04 -23.61 2.38
CA HIS A 112 13.17 -24.52 2.24
C HIS A 112 12.91 -25.76 3.10
N ASP A 113 13.01 -26.95 2.50
CA ASP A 113 12.76 -28.24 3.16
C ASP A 113 11.40 -28.34 3.88
N GLY A 114 10.38 -27.70 3.33
CA GLY A 114 9.03 -27.67 3.90
C GLY A 114 8.88 -26.75 5.12
N ARG A 115 9.87 -25.88 5.38
CA ARG A 115 9.83 -24.86 6.44
C ARG A 115 9.98 -23.46 5.87
N ILE A 116 9.21 -22.53 6.40
CA ILE A 116 9.24 -21.10 6.11
C ILE A 116 10.11 -20.43 7.16
N HIS A 117 11.25 -19.87 6.74
CA HIS A 117 12.16 -19.16 7.63
C HIS A 117 11.77 -17.69 7.73
N LEU A 118 11.38 -17.26 8.92
CA LEU A 118 10.87 -15.92 9.18
C LEU A 118 12.00 -15.01 9.70
N GLY A 119 12.41 -14.07 8.87
CA GLY A 119 13.27 -12.94 9.23
C GLY A 119 12.53 -11.60 9.20
N LEU A 120 13.17 -10.55 9.71
CA LEU A 120 12.60 -9.20 9.73
C LEU A 120 12.34 -8.64 8.32
N HIS A 121 13.17 -9.01 7.34
CA HIS A 121 12.96 -8.64 5.94
C HIS A 121 11.65 -9.22 5.38
N ASN A 122 11.30 -10.47 5.73
CA ASN A 122 10.04 -11.08 5.30
C ASN A 122 8.82 -10.37 5.87
N ILE A 123 8.93 -9.85 7.10
CA ILE A 123 7.88 -9.05 7.74
C ILE A 123 7.74 -7.71 7.02
N LEU A 124 8.86 -7.04 6.69
CA LEU A 124 8.85 -5.80 5.90
C LEU A 124 8.20 -5.99 4.52
N THR A 125 8.56 -7.03 3.78
CA THR A 125 7.90 -7.33 2.50
C THR A 125 6.42 -7.67 2.67
N ALA A 126 6.04 -8.30 3.79
CA ALA A 126 4.63 -8.53 4.10
C ALA A 126 3.85 -7.23 4.34
N GLU A 127 4.47 -6.23 4.97
CA GLU A 127 3.87 -4.91 5.19
C GLU A 127 3.68 -4.15 3.89
N PHE A 128 4.61 -4.25 2.93
CA PHE A 128 4.41 -3.64 1.62
C PHE A 128 3.23 -4.23 0.86
N ALA A 129 3.04 -5.55 0.88
CA ALA A 129 1.84 -6.15 0.31
C ALA A 129 0.56 -5.69 1.04
N ALA A 130 0.62 -5.48 2.36
CA ALA A 130 -0.49 -4.90 3.09
C ALA A 130 -0.77 -3.44 2.67
N VAL A 131 0.26 -2.64 2.36
CA VAL A 131 0.10 -1.28 1.81
C VAL A 131 -0.66 -1.30 0.49
N THR A 132 -0.36 -2.24 -0.41
CA THR A 132 -1.12 -2.42 -1.67
C THR A 132 -2.61 -2.54 -1.38
N VAL A 133 -2.99 -3.44 -0.46
CA VAL A 133 -4.40 -3.65 -0.09
C VAL A 133 -5.03 -2.39 0.52
N LEU A 134 -4.30 -1.65 1.35
CA LEU A 134 -4.82 -0.44 1.97
C LEU A 134 -5.06 0.69 0.96
N ILE A 135 -4.17 0.84 -0.03
CA ILE A 135 -4.36 1.79 -1.13
C ILE A 135 -5.61 1.42 -1.93
N SER A 136 -5.78 0.14 -2.26
CA SER A 136 -6.97 -0.37 -2.96
C SER A 136 -8.25 -0.17 -2.13
N ALA A 137 -8.20 -0.41 -0.82
CA ALA A 137 -9.31 -0.19 0.10
C ALA A 137 -9.71 1.29 0.18
N GLY A 138 -8.77 2.21 -0.05
CA GLY A 138 -9.03 3.65 -0.19
C GLY A 138 -10.04 3.98 -1.31
N ALA A 139 -10.05 3.22 -2.41
CA ALA A 139 -10.98 3.43 -3.52
C ALA A 139 -12.44 3.04 -3.21
N ILE A 140 -12.64 2.17 -2.21
CA ILE A 140 -13.95 1.69 -1.73
C ILE A 140 -14.28 2.15 -0.30
N LEU A 141 -13.52 3.13 0.20
CA LEU A 141 -13.64 3.68 1.55
C LEU A 141 -15.05 4.22 1.81
N GLY A 142 -15.63 3.90 2.97
CA GLY A 142 -16.96 4.35 3.36
C GLY A 142 -18.12 3.62 2.67
N ARG A 143 -17.83 2.73 1.71
CA ARG A 143 -18.85 1.98 0.94
C ARG A 143 -18.90 0.49 1.29
N THR A 144 -17.95 0.01 2.09
CA THR A 144 -17.80 -1.41 2.41
C THR A 144 -17.65 -1.63 3.92
N SER A 145 -18.08 -2.80 4.36
CA SER A 145 -17.96 -3.27 5.74
C SER A 145 -16.61 -3.99 5.96
N PRO A 146 -16.14 -4.17 7.20
CA PRO A 146 -14.88 -4.88 7.45
C PRO A 146 -14.93 -6.33 6.93
N VAL A 147 -16.10 -6.97 6.98
CA VAL A 147 -16.32 -8.32 6.43
C VAL A 147 -16.19 -8.38 4.90
N GLN A 148 -16.42 -7.27 4.20
CA GLN A 148 -16.19 -7.15 2.75
C GLN A 148 -14.71 -6.84 2.43
N LEU A 149 -14.02 -6.08 3.29
CA LEU A 149 -12.61 -5.74 3.10
C LEU A 149 -11.69 -6.96 3.25
N LEU A 150 -12.00 -7.89 4.17
CA LEU A 150 -11.19 -9.11 4.37
C LEU A 150 -11.03 -9.95 3.09
N PRO A 151 -12.09 -10.44 2.42
CA PRO A 151 -11.94 -11.26 1.22
C PRO A 151 -11.30 -10.50 0.05
N MET A 152 -11.51 -9.17 -0.03
CA MET A 152 -10.83 -8.36 -1.04
C MET A 152 -9.31 -8.40 -0.86
N GLY A 153 -8.80 -8.13 0.35
CA GLY A 153 -7.36 -8.20 0.63
C GLY A 153 -6.78 -9.61 0.47
N LEU A 154 -7.51 -10.65 0.89
CA LEU A 154 -7.07 -12.04 0.73
C LEU A 154 -6.92 -12.45 -0.74
N CYS A 155 -7.77 -11.94 -1.63
CA CYS A 155 -7.69 -12.18 -3.06
C CYS A 155 -6.64 -11.31 -3.76
N GLU A 156 -6.41 -10.08 -3.28
CA GLU A 156 -5.46 -9.14 -3.87
C GLU A 156 -4.01 -9.58 -3.67
N ILE A 157 -3.64 -10.04 -2.47
CA ILE A 157 -2.26 -10.40 -2.12
C ILE A 157 -1.64 -11.42 -3.09
N PRO A 158 -2.26 -12.56 -3.42
CA PRO A 158 -1.69 -13.52 -4.37
C PRO A 158 -1.57 -13.00 -5.81
N LEU A 159 -2.32 -11.95 -6.17
CA LEU A 159 -2.28 -11.34 -7.50
C LEU A 159 -1.18 -10.29 -7.62
N ASP A 160 -0.82 -9.62 -6.51
CA ASP A 160 0.24 -8.62 -6.43
C ASP A 160 1.65 -9.22 -6.24
N MET A 161 1.84 -10.49 -6.59
CA MET A 161 3.11 -11.22 -6.36
C MET A 161 4.22 -10.83 -7.35
N ALA A 162 4.07 -9.74 -8.09
CA ALA A 162 5.15 -9.18 -8.91
C ALA A 162 5.88 -8.11 -8.07
N VAL A 163 7.21 -8.11 -8.08
CA VAL A 163 8.03 -7.12 -7.35
C VAL A 163 8.68 -6.18 -8.36
N ASP A 164 8.45 -4.87 -8.17
CA ASP A 164 9.22 -3.79 -8.80
C ASP A 164 10.15 -3.15 -7.77
N VAL A 165 11.37 -2.82 -8.19
CA VAL A 165 12.50 -2.43 -7.34
C VAL A 165 12.18 -1.25 -6.44
N GLY A 166 11.34 -0.29 -6.87
CA GLY A 166 10.94 0.85 -6.03
C GLY A 166 9.47 0.90 -5.65
N GLY A 167 8.69 -0.15 -5.94
CA GLY A 167 7.30 -0.25 -5.50
C GLY A 167 6.31 0.70 -6.18
N THR A 168 6.71 1.59 -7.10
CA THR A 168 5.75 2.45 -7.80
C THR A 168 4.75 1.63 -8.61
N LEU A 169 5.21 0.65 -9.40
CA LEU A 169 4.31 -0.14 -10.22
C LEU A 169 3.47 -1.14 -9.41
N THR A 170 4.10 -1.85 -8.46
CA THR A 170 3.47 -2.96 -7.75
C THR A 170 2.72 -2.50 -6.50
N LEU A 171 3.18 -1.48 -5.78
CA LEU A 171 2.47 -1.00 -4.59
C LEU A 171 1.43 0.09 -4.93
N HIS A 172 1.79 1.05 -5.79
CA HIS A 172 0.92 2.21 -6.03
C HIS A 172 0.02 2.05 -7.27
N VAL A 173 0.60 1.71 -8.43
CA VAL A 173 -0.18 1.60 -9.67
C VAL A 173 -1.12 0.41 -9.62
N PHE A 174 -0.60 -0.78 -9.33
CA PHE A 174 -1.42 -1.99 -9.21
C PHE A 174 -2.58 -1.77 -8.26
N ALA A 175 -2.31 -1.29 -7.03
CA ALA A 175 -3.34 -1.05 -6.03
C ALA A 175 -4.39 -0.01 -6.47
N CYS A 176 -3.95 1.13 -7.02
CA CYS A 176 -4.88 2.17 -7.46
C CYS A 176 -5.87 1.64 -8.51
N TYR A 177 -5.37 0.89 -9.50
CA TYR A 177 -6.22 0.31 -10.54
C TYR A 177 -7.02 -0.90 -10.05
N PHE A 178 -6.49 -1.70 -9.13
CA PHE A 178 -7.22 -2.80 -8.50
C PHE A 178 -8.39 -2.28 -7.65
N GLY A 179 -8.16 -1.26 -6.83
CA GLY A 179 -9.20 -0.56 -6.07
C GLY A 179 -10.26 0.08 -6.98
N LEU A 180 -9.83 0.76 -8.06
CA LEU A 180 -10.76 1.34 -9.04
C LEU A 180 -11.59 0.27 -9.75
N GLY A 181 -10.97 -0.82 -10.20
CA GLY A 181 -11.65 -1.95 -10.81
C GLY A 181 -12.62 -2.62 -9.85
N THR A 182 -12.25 -2.74 -8.57
CA THR A 182 -13.14 -3.21 -7.50
C THR A 182 -14.34 -2.29 -7.36
N THR A 183 -14.16 -0.96 -7.32
CA THR A 183 -15.25 0.04 -7.28
C THR A 183 -16.19 -0.09 -8.48
N ILE A 184 -15.65 -0.27 -9.69
CA ILE A 184 -16.43 -0.48 -10.92
C ILE A 184 -17.23 -1.78 -10.82
N ALA A 185 -16.60 -2.89 -10.44
CA ALA A 185 -17.26 -4.18 -10.28
C ALA A 185 -18.33 -4.15 -9.18
N LEU A 186 -18.12 -3.38 -8.11
CA LEU A 186 -19.05 -3.22 -6.99
C LEU A 186 -20.27 -2.37 -7.31
N HIS A 187 -20.15 -1.36 -8.18
CA HIS A 187 -21.19 -0.43 -8.65
C HIS A 187 -22.48 -0.37 -7.80
N TRP A 188 -22.65 0.70 -6.99
CA TRP A 188 -23.91 0.99 -6.29
C TRP A 188 -24.68 2.12 -6.96
N PRO A 189 -25.84 1.84 -7.58
CA PRO A 189 -26.68 2.88 -8.17
C PRO A 189 -27.11 3.95 -7.17
N ALA A 190 -27.37 3.57 -5.91
CA ALA A 190 -27.83 4.48 -4.85
C ALA A 190 -26.77 5.51 -4.40
N LEU A 191 -25.49 5.32 -4.74
CA LEU A 191 -24.38 6.19 -4.36
C LEU A 191 -23.78 6.96 -5.55
N GLN A 192 -24.40 6.90 -6.74
CA GLN A 192 -23.89 7.59 -7.93
C GLN A 192 -23.81 9.11 -7.77
N LEU A 193 -24.71 9.70 -6.98
CA LEU A 193 -24.77 11.14 -6.71
C LEU A 193 -23.91 11.56 -5.50
N GLY A 194 -23.14 10.64 -4.92
CA GLY A 194 -22.39 10.85 -3.69
C GLY A 194 -23.25 10.78 -2.42
N HIS A 195 -22.61 10.80 -1.26
CA HIS A 195 -23.30 10.81 0.03
C HIS A 195 -23.06 12.15 0.77
N PRO A 196 -24.05 12.75 1.46
CA PRO A 196 -23.85 14.04 2.15
C PRO A 196 -22.73 14.06 3.20
N LYS A 197 -22.33 12.88 3.70
CA LYS A 197 -21.22 12.70 4.66
C LYS A 197 -19.85 12.51 3.99
N GLU A 198 -19.78 12.48 2.66
CA GLU A 198 -18.54 12.47 1.87
C GLU A 198 -17.92 13.89 1.84
N THR A 199 -17.79 14.48 3.02
CA THR A 199 -17.25 15.82 3.23
C THR A 199 -16.40 15.83 4.50
N PRO A 200 -15.28 16.55 4.53
CA PRO A 200 -14.49 16.65 5.73
C PRO A 200 -14.93 17.84 6.62
N PRO A 201 -15.18 17.62 7.93
CA PRO A 201 -15.18 18.71 8.90
C PRO A 201 -13.73 19.11 9.22
N TYR A 202 -13.53 20.34 9.67
CA TYR A 202 -12.21 20.90 10.00
C TYR A 202 -11.33 19.99 10.88
N SER A 203 -11.91 19.38 11.92
CA SER A 203 -11.18 18.47 12.80
C SER A 203 -10.71 17.18 12.11
N SER A 204 -11.49 16.65 11.19
CA SER A 204 -11.10 15.48 10.39
C SER A 204 -10.06 15.83 9.34
N ASP A 205 -10.14 17.01 8.74
CA ASP A 205 -9.10 17.51 7.84
C ASP A 205 -7.76 17.71 8.54
N LEU A 206 -7.78 18.28 9.75
CA LEU A 206 -6.58 18.40 10.59
C LEU A 206 -5.99 17.03 10.90
N LEU A 207 -6.82 16.06 11.29
CA LEU A 207 -6.36 14.71 11.60
C LEU A 207 -5.75 14.02 10.36
N SER A 208 -6.38 14.19 9.20
CA SER A 208 -5.87 13.68 7.92
C SER A 208 -4.55 14.34 7.50
N LEU A 209 -4.40 15.64 7.76
CA LEU A 209 -3.12 16.34 7.56
C LEU A 209 -2.04 15.83 8.51
N VAL A 210 -2.35 15.49 9.75
CA VAL A 210 -1.39 14.81 10.65
C VAL A 210 -0.93 13.49 10.02
N GLY A 211 -1.85 12.65 9.55
CA GLY A 211 -1.51 11.42 8.82
C GLY A 211 -0.60 11.68 7.61
N THR A 212 -0.90 12.74 6.85
CA THR A 212 -0.08 13.17 5.71
C THR A 212 1.36 13.52 6.14
N THR A 213 1.54 14.22 7.26
CA THR A 213 2.89 14.56 7.75
C THR A 213 3.69 13.34 8.17
N PHE A 214 3.05 12.32 8.77
CA PHE A 214 3.71 11.04 9.07
C PHE A 214 4.15 10.33 7.78
N LEU A 215 3.25 10.21 6.80
CA LEU A 215 3.59 9.59 5.52
C LEU A 215 4.75 10.31 4.84
N TRP A 216 4.69 11.64 4.76
CA TRP A 216 5.75 12.43 4.12
C TRP A 216 7.10 12.33 4.85
N ALA A 217 7.09 12.40 6.18
CA ALA A 217 8.32 12.39 6.98
C ALA A 217 9.05 11.03 6.94
N PHE A 218 8.30 9.92 6.92
CA PHE A 218 8.86 8.57 6.94
C PHE A 218 9.02 7.96 5.53
N TRP A 219 8.54 8.63 4.48
CA TRP A 219 8.67 8.17 3.09
C TRP A 219 10.11 7.82 2.66
N PRO A 220 11.16 8.59 3.06
CA PRO A 220 12.53 8.22 2.73
C PRO A 220 12.94 6.86 3.32
N GLY A 221 12.47 6.54 4.53
CA GLY A 221 12.67 5.24 5.17
C GLY A 221 11.97 4.12 4.40
N PHE A 222 10.72 4.34 3.97
CA PHE A 222 9.98 3.41 3.13
C PHE A 222 10.73 3.06 1.83
N VAL A 223 11.25 4.07 1.14
CA VAL A 223 12.02 3.89 -0.11
C VAL A 223 13.36 3.22 0.18
N ALA A 224 13.99 3.51 1.33
CA ALA A 224 15.28 2.93 1.72
C ALA A 224 15.23 1.42 2.01
N VAL A 225 14.05 0.85 2.26
CA VAL A 225 13.87 -0.61 2.34
C VAL A 225 13.97 -1.23 0.94
N LEU A 226 13.43 -0.54 -0.06
CA LEU A 226 13.33 -1.04 -1.43
C LEU A 226 14.63 -0.80 -2.22
N ILE A 227 15.31 0.33 -1.97
CA ILE A 227 16.47 0.80 -2.73
C ILE A 227 17.55 1.37 -1.79
N GLN A 228 18.82 1.41 -2.23
CA GLN A 228 19.93 1.91 -1.41
C GLN A 228 19.71 3.36 -0.89
N PRO A 229 20.06 3.64 0.38
CA PRO A 229 19.87 4.95 1.01
C PRO A 229 20.70 6.04 0.32
N GLY A 230 20.03 7.08 -0.20
CA GLY A 230 20.68 8.24 -0.82
C GLY A 230 19.89 8.95 -1.92
N HIS A 231 18.89 8.27 -2.51
CA HIS A 231 18.15 8.77 -3.68
C HIS A 231 16.72 9.26 -3.36
N ALA A 232 16.32 9.28 -2.09
CA ALA A 232 14.91 9.43 -1.68
C ALA A 232 14.56 10.81 -1.09
N HIS A 233 14.61 11.88 -1.90
CA HIS A 233 14.17 13.21 -1.48
C HIS A 233 13.00 13.72 -2.34
N ALA A 234 11.83 13.92 -1.71
CA ALA A 234 10.64 14.50 -2.34
C ALA A 234 10.30 15.86 -1.72
N SER A 235 10.07 16.89 -2.55
CA SER A 235 9.67 18.22 -2.10
C SER A 235 8.15 18.37 -2.09
N ALA A 236 7.58 18.88 -0.99
CA ALA A 236 6.15 19.20 -0.89
C ALA A 236 5.78 20.57 -1.47
N LEU A 237 6.76 21.46 -1.72
CA LEU A 237 6.51 22.84 -2.15
C LEU A 237 5.65 22.94 -3.43
N PRO A 238 5.83 22.09 -4.45
CA PRO A 238 5.02 22.17 -5.65
C PRO A 238 3.54 21.83 -5.42
N SER A 239 3.22 21.02 -4.40
CA SER A 239 1.83 20.72 -4.01
C SER A 239 1.14 21.95 -3.40
N PHE A 240 1.86 22.75 -2.61
CA PHE A 240 1.36 24.03 -2.10
C PHE A 240 1.13 25.03 -3.24
N ALA A 241 2.09 25.12 -4.18
CA ALA A 241 1.96 25.97 -5.35
C ALA A 241 0.76 25.55 -6.23
N ALA A 242 0.64 24.26 -6.56
CA ALA A 242 -0.48 23.71 -7.32
C ALA A 242 -1.81 23.97 -6.61
N SER A 243 -1.89 23.76 -5.29
CA SER A 243 -3.12 24.03 -4.54
C SER A 243 -3.53 25.50 -4.63
N SER A 244 -2.58 26.43 -4.50
CA SER A 244 -2.88 27.86 -4.61
C SER A 244 -3.28 28.26 -6.03
N LEU A 245 -2.68 27.67 -7.06
CA LEU A 245 -2.97 27.99 -8.46
C LEU A 245 -4.32 27.46 -8.93
N LEU A 246 -4.74 26.30 -8.44
CA LEU A 246 -6.01 25.67 -8.82
C LEU A 246 -7.22 26.28 -8.08
N GLU A 247 -6.99 26.90 -6.93
CA GLU A 247 -8.04 27.55 -6.15
C GLU A 247 -8.29 28.99 -6.62
N LYS A 248 -9.56 29.32 -6.92
CA LYS A 248 -9.96 30.63 -7.50
C LYS A 248 -9.49 31.85 -6.71
N LYS A 249 -9.25 31.69 -5.40
CA LYS A 249 -8.83 32.77 -4.48
C LYS A 249 -7.38 32.63 -3.99
N GLY A 250 -6.58 31.74 -4.58
CA GLY A 250 -5.22 31.50 -4.10
C GLY A 250 -5.14 30.83 -2.72
N LYS A 251 -6.23 30.19 -2.27
CA LYS A 251 -6.27 29.55 -0.95
C LYS A 251 -5.67 28.16 -1.03
N LEU A 252 -5.12 27.68 0.09
CA LEU A 252 -4.70 26.29 0.22
C LEU A 252 -5.92 25.41 0.54
N HIS A 253 -6.07 24.33 -0.21
CA HIS A 253 -7.13 23.34 -0.03
C HIS A 253 -6.57 22.12 0.70
N ALA A 254 -7.18 21.72 1.82
CA ALA A 254 -6.66 20.64 2.65
C ALA A 254 -6.53 19.32 1.88
N GLY A 255 -7.54 18.96 1.07
CA GLY A 255 -7.51 17.74 0.24
C GLY A 255 -6.35 17.68 -0.77
N HIS A 256 -5.93 18.83 -1.32
CA HIS A 256 -4.76 18.87 -2.19
C HIS A 256 -3.49 18.60 -1.38
N LEU A 257 -3.34 19.24 -0.22
CA LEU A 257 -2.18 19.02 0.65
C LEU A 257 -2.11 17.60 1.19
N GLN A 258 -3.25 17.00 1.55
CA GLN A 258 -3.34 15.65 2.10
C GLN A 258 -2.83 14.58 1.11
N ASN A 259 -3.13 14.74 -0.18
CA ASN A 259 -2.89 13.70 -1.18
C ASN A 259 -1.75 14.06 -2.15
N VAL A 260 -1.73 15.29 -2.67
CA VAL A 260 -0.76 15.70 -3.69
C VAL A 260 0.65 15.77 -3.10
N ALA A 261 0.81 16.21 -1.84
CA ALA A 261 2.12 16.25 -1.17
C ALA A 261 2.84 14.90 -1.11
N LEU A 262 2.11 13.79 -1.24
CA LEU A 262 2.63 12.43 -1.21
C LEU A 262 2.89 11.86 -2.61
N ALA A 263 2.37 12.49 -3.67
CA ALA A 263 2.50 12.00 -5.05
C ALA A 263 3.97 11.91 -5.50
N GLY A 264 4.81 12.84 -5.05
CA GLY A 264 6.25 12.79 -5.30
C GLY A 264 6.94 11.56 -4.68
N GLY A 265 6.48 11.12 -3.51
CA GLY A 265 6.96 9.91 -2.87
C GLY A 265 6.50 8.64 -3.60
N ALA A 266 5.24 8.57 -4.04
CA ALA A 266 4.75 7.40 -4.79
C ALA A 266 5.46 7.25 -6.14
N ALA A 267 5.89 8.37 -6.72
CA ALA A 267 6.60 8.42 -7.99
C ALA A 267 8.10 8.09 -7.88
N ILE A 268 8.76 8.40 -6.75
CA ILE A 268 10.22 8.23 -6.63
C ILE A 268 10.65 6.77 -6.82
N GLY A 269 9.80 5.80 -6.46
CA GLY A 269 10.07 4.38 -6.65
C GLY A 269 10.41 4.00 -8.09
N ALA A 270 9.79 4.64 -9.08
CA ALA A 270 10.01 4.33 -10.50
C ALA A 270 11.39 4.78 -11.02
N VAL A 271 12.08 5.66 -10.28
CA VAL A 271 13.36 6.27 -10.65
C VAL A 271 14.44 6.11 -9.60
N ALA A 272 14.14 5.54 -8.43
CA ALA A 272 15.06 5.56 -7.29
C ALA A 272 16.30 4.64 -7.49
N ASP A 273 16.23 3.66 -8.38
CA ASP A 273 17.37 2.80 -8.78
C ASP A 273 18.11 3.35 -10.02
N MET A 274 17.77 4.55 -10.47
CA MET A 274 18.50 5.24 -11.53
C MET A 274 19.62 6.11 -10.94
N ALA A 275 20.73 6.22 -11.67
CA ALA A 275 21.74 7.25 -11.43
C ALA A 275 21.19 8.65 -11.78
N VAL A 276 20.25 9.15 -10.98
CA VAL A 276 19.68 10.49 -11.13
C VAL A 276 20.56 11.46 -10.36
N THR A 277 20.91 12.58 -10.99
CA THR A 277 21.56 13.69 -10.26
C THR A 277 20.59 14.24 -9.20
N PRO A 278 21.09 14.82 -8.10
CA PRO A 278 20.22 15.44 -7.09
C PRO A 278 19.22 16.47 -7.68
N SER A 279 19.62 17.20 -8.73
CA SER A 279 18.74 18.12 -9.46
C SER A 279 17.67 17.40 -10.30
N GLY A 280 18.01 16.27 -10.91
CA GLY A 280 17.06 15.41 -11.61
C GLY A 280 15.99 14.88 -10.66
N ALA A 281 16.39 14.33 -9.50
CA ALA A 281 15.45 13.81 -8.50
C ALA A 281 14.50 14.89 -7.99
N PHE A 282 15.02 16.09 -7.69
CA PHE A 282 14.21 17.23 -7.27
C PHE A 282 13.19 17.69 -8.33
N SER A 283 13.60 17.77 -9.60
CA SER A 283 12.71 18.21 -10.68
C SER A 283 11.62 17.19 -11.01
N GLN A 284 11.98 15.90 -11.10
CA GLN A 284 11.07 14.82 -11.49
C GLN A 284 10.09 14.46 -10.36
N CYS A 285 10.59 14.26 -9.13
CA CYS A 285 9.78 13.84 -7.98
C CYS A 285 9.12 15.02 -7.25
N GLY A 286 9.65 16.24 -7.42
CA GLY A 286 9.10 17.45 -6.84
C GLY A 286 8.09 18.15 -7.75
N VAL A 287 8.45 18.50 -8.98
CA VAL A 287 7.62 19.44 -9.77
C VAL A 287 6.63 18.71 -10.69
N VAL A 288 7.10 17.74 -11.49
CA VAL A 288 6.29 17.12 -12.54
C VAL A 288 5.13 16.29 -11.97
N THR A 289 5.42 15.47 -10.95
CA THR A 289 4.47 14.59 -10.27
C THR A 289 3.39 15.35 -9.50
N ASN A 290 3.76 16.47 -8.87
CA ASN A 290 2.84 17.28 -8.07
C ASN A 290 1.95 18.19 -8.92
N VAL A 291 2.39 18.59 -10.12
CA VAL A 291 1.61 19.43 -11.05
C VAL A 291 0.72 18.57 -11.96
N ALA A 292 1.18 17.38 -12.35
CA ALA A 292 0.41 16.44 -13.14
C ALA A 292 0.68 15.00 -12.70
N PRO A 293 -0.03 14.50 -11.67
CA PRO A 293 0.19 13.15 -11.10
C PRO A 293 0.08 12.03 -12.15
N THR A 294 -0.69 12.25 -13.21
CA THR A 294 -0.91 11.32 -14.32
C THR A 294 0.20 11.32 -15.38
N THR A 295 1.11 12.30 -15.38
CA THR A 295 2.09 12.51 -16.48
C THR A 295 3.45 11.86 -16.20
N PHE A 296 3.65 11.25 -15.03
CA PHE A 296 4.95 10.71 -14.61
C PHE A 296 5.30 9.33 -15.18
N MET A 297 4.32 8.57 -15.69
CA MET A 297 4.52 7.14 -16.00
C MET A 297 5.30 6.83 -17.30
N ALA A 298 5.87 7.83 -17.97
CA ALA A 298 6.64 7.65 -19.19
C ALA A 298 8.17 7.49 -18.96
N THR A 299 8.65 7.50 -17.72
CA THR A 299 10.10 7.54 -17.42
C THR A 299 10.55 6.59 -16.29
N SER A 300 10.07 5.34 -16.26
CA SER A 300 10.63 4.30 -15.37
C SER A 300 11.58 3.39 -16.15
N ARG A 301 12.63 2.85 -15.50
CA ARG A 301 13.52 1.79 -16.03
C ARG A 301 13.26 0.51 -15.22
N LEU A 302 13.24 -0.64 -15.89
CA LEU A 302 13.54 -1.97 -15.30
C LEU A 302 15.02 -1.90 -14.85
N PRO A 303 15.57 -2.86 -14.07
CA PRO A 303 16.87 -2.73 -13.40
C PRO A 303 17.97 -2.15 -14.31
N PRO A 304 19.01 -1.51 -13.72
CA PRO A 304 19.96 -0.65 -14.38
C PRO A 304 20.45 -1.21 -15.71
N VAL A 305 21.03 -0.32 -16.53
CA VAL A 305 21.91 -0.76 -17.60
C VAL A 305 23.04 -1.56 -16.94
N GLY A 306 22.79 -2.84 -16.73
CA GLY A 306 23.77 -3.87 -16.60
C GLY A 306 24.22 -4.13 -18.01
N GLU A 307 25.52 -4.21 -18.12
CA GLU A 307 26.25 -4.80 -19.24
C GLU A 307 25.78 -6.25 -19.56
N ASP A 308 24.76 -6.79 -18.87
CA ASP A 308 24.25 -8.17 -18.97
C ASP A 308 23.09 -8.41 -19.96
N LEU A 309 22.37 -7.40 -20.45
CA LEU A 309 21.22 -7.60 -21.38
C LEU A 309 21.32 -6.88 -22.73
N GLY A 310 22.31 -5.99 -22.92
CA GLY A 310 22.60 -5.34 -24.21
C GLY A 310 21.46 -4.48 -24.81
N ARG A 311 20.49 -4.02 -24.00
CA ARG A 311 19.31 -3.27 -24.49
C ARG A 311 19.59 -1.78 -24.68
N SER A 312 19.02 -1.20 -25.74
CA SER A 312 19.05 0.27 -25.94
C SER A 312 18.07 0.98 -24.99
N ALA A 313 18.25 2.30 -24.81
CA ALA A 313 17.34 3.12 -24.01
C ALA A 313 15.89 3.08 -24.52
N SER A 314 15.69 3.04 -25.84
CA SER A 314 14.35 2.96 -26.45
C SER A 314 13.70 1.60 -26.24
N GLN A 315 14.47 0.51 -26.28
CA GLN A 315 13.96 -0.82 -25.97
C GLN A 315 13.56 -0.91 -24.49
N GLN A 316 14.37 -0.37 -23.58
CA GLN A 316 14.04 -0.35 -22.16
C GLN A 316 12.75 0.43 -21.87
N ALA A 317 12.57 1.60 -22.49
CA ALA A 317 11.33 2.37 -22.37
C ALA A 317 10.10 1.59 -22.87
N LEU A 318 10.24 0.83 -23.96
CA LEU A 318 9.15 0.00 -24.47
C LEU A 318 8.78 -1.14 -23.51
N TYR A 319 9.78 -1.84 -22.94
CA TYR A 319 9.52 -2.88 -21.93
C TYR A 319 8.82 -2.29 -20.70
N GLN A 320 9.19 -1.08 -20.30
CA GLN A 320 8.58 -0.39 -19.17
C GLN A 320 7.13 -0.02 -19.42
N ALA A 321 6.83 0.53 -20.60
CA ALA A 321 5.45 0.77 -21.02
C ALA A 321 4.65 -0.55 -21.08
N ALA A 322 5.25 -1.64 -21.56
CA ALA A 322 4.60 -2.95 -21.61
C ALA A 322 4.29 -3.50 -20.21
N VAL A 323 5.23 -3.42 -19.26
CA VAL A 323 5.03 -3.84 -17.86
C VAL A 323 3.95 -2.99 -17.18
N LEU A 324 3.95 -1.68 -17.40
CA LEU A 324 2.91 -0.79 -16.90
C LEU A 324 1.53 -1.20 -17.43
N VAL A 325 1.40 -1.40 -18.74
CA VAL A 325 0.14 -1.84 -19.36
C VAL A 325 -0.31 -3.20 -18.81
N ALA A 326 0.61 -4.16 -18.69
CA ALA A 326 0.31 -5.46 -18.12
C ALA A 326 -0.17 -5.35 -16.66
N CYS A 327 0.50 -4.54 -15.84
CA CYS A 327 0.12 -4.27 -14.46
C CYS A 327 -1.31 -3.69 -14.36
N VAL A 328 -1.64 -2.70 -15.18
CA VAL A 328 -2.99 -2.11 -15.24
C VAL A 328 -4.03 -3.14 -15.68
N LEU A 329 -3.73 -3.97 -16.68
CA LEU A 329 -4.67 -5.00 -17.15
C LEU A 329 -4.90 -6.09 -16.10
N VAL A 330 -3.83 -6.58 -15.46
CA VAL A 330 -3.91 -7.62 -14.43
C VAL A 330 -4.64 -7.10 -13.19
N SER A 331 -4.34 -5.88 -12.74
CA SER A 331 -5.05 -5.27 -11.59
C SER A 331 -6.54 -5.09 -11.86
N LEU A 332 -6.91 -4.54 -13.03
CA LEU A 332 -8.32 -4.38 -13.41
C LEU A 332 -9.04 -5.74 -13.54
N ALA A 333 -8.45 -6.71 -14.24
CA ALA A 333 -9.06 -8.04 -14.40
C ALA A 333 -9.17 -8.80 -13.06
N GLY A 334 -8.10 -8.75 -12.27
CA GLY A 334 -7.99 -9.39 -10.96
C GLY A 334 -9.01 -8.84 -9.95
N SER A 335 -9.35 -7.55 -10.06
CA SER A 335 -10.33 -6.89 -9.18
C SER A 335 -11.79 -7.29 -9.41
N ILE A 336 -12.12 -7.89 -10.56
CA ILE A 336 -13.49 -8.25 -10.93
C ILE A 336 -14.07 -9.25 -9.93
N LEU A 337 -13.32 -10.33 -9.65
CA LEU A 337 -13.77 -11.40 -8.76
C LEU A 337 -14.01 -10.88 -7.33
N PRO A 338 -13.05 -10.19 -6.68
CA PRO A 338 -13.28 -9.50 -5.42
C PRO A 338 -14.51 -8.59 -5.45
N GLY A 339 -14.62 -7.70 -6.45
CA GLY A 339 -15.76 -6.79 -6.56
C GLY A 339 -17.11 -7.51 -6.64
N LEU A 340 -17.18 -8.66 -7.31
CA LEU A 340 -18.37 -9.51 -7.36
C LEU A 340 -18.63 -10.24 -6.02
N ILE A 341 -17.60 -10.76 -5.36
CA ILE A 341 -17.69 -11.36 -4.03
C ILE A 341 -18.29 -10.34 -3.04
N LEU A 342 -17.84 -9.09 -3.10
CA LEU A 342 -18.30 -8.03 -2.21
C LEU A 342 -19.79 -7.69 -2.40
N LYS A 343 -20.41 -8.05 -3.53
CA LYS A 343 -21.86 -7.91 -3.78
C LYS A 343 -22.71 -9.02 -3.14
N LEU A 344 -22.10 -10.11 -2.69
CA LEU A 344 -22.85 -11.25 -2.16
C LEU A 344 -23.74 -10.80 -0.99
N PRO A 345 -25.04 -11.17 -0.95
CA PRO A 345 -25.95 -10.75 0.11
C PRO A 345 -25.50 -11.16 1.52
N CYS A 346 -24.69 -12.22 1.63
CA CYS A 346 -24.12 -12.69 2.89
C CYS A 346 -22.96 -11.82 3.40
N LEU A 347 -22.46 -10.86 2.61
CA LEU A 347 -21.40 -9.90 2.97
C LEU A 347 -21.91 -8.46 2.90
N ALA A 348 -22.76 -8.14 1.93
CA ALA A 348 -23.34 -6.80 1.76
C ALA A 348 -24.26 -6.45 2.93
N HIS A 349 -23.88 -5.44 3.72
CA HIS A 349 -24.79 -4.81 4.66
C HIS A 349 -25.60 -3.77 3.88
N LYS A 350 -26.91 -3.98 3.77
CA LYS A 350 -27.83 -2.94 3.29
C LYS A 350 -28.11 -1.92 4.39
#